data_AF-A0A081IBC7-F1
#
_entry.id   AF-A0A081IBC7-F1
#
_cell.length_a   1.000
_cell.length_b   1.000
_cell.length_c   1.000
_cell.angle_alpha   90.00
_cell.angle_beta   90.00
_cell.angle_gamma   90.00
#
_symmetry.space_group_name_H-M   'P 1'
#
loop_
_entity.id
_entity.type
_entity.pdbx_description
1 polymer ?
#
loop_
_entity_poly.entity_id
_entity_poly.type
_entity_poly.pdbx_seq_one_letter_code
_entity_poly.pdbx_strand_id
1 'polypeptide(L)'
;MKIYFWNKIKIFVLIIHLLVTRNKYLNILLTINYKERPIRLLNGKCRAGERLTYDYKCESCKEGFYNFSRENNKCFPCPLGTFSNKTGSIMCENCPHGFSKKRKLNKEKTINQYINT
;
A
#
# COMPACT_ATOMS: atom_id res chain seq x y z
N MET A 1 -60.27 31.16 9.90
CA MET A 1 -58.94 31.82 9.85
C MET A 1 -57.84 31.06 10.62
N LYS A 2 -58.13 30.42 11.77
CA LYS A 2 -57.14 29.64 12.56
C LYS A 2 -56.57 28.39 11.85
N ILE A 3 -57.38 27.66 11.07
CA ILE A 3 -56.96 26.45 10.34
C ILE A 3 -55.86 26.76 9.31
N TYR A 4 -55.99 27.88 8.59
CA TYR A 4 -55.01 28.32 7.59
C TYR A 4 -53.66 28.69 8.23
N PHE A 5 -53.70 29.27 9.43
CA PHE A 5 -52.52 29.62 10.21
C PHE A 5 -51.74 28.39 10.69
N TRP A 6 -52.45 27.37 11.20
CA TRP A 6 -51.84 26.10 11.61
C TRP A 6 -51.31 25.30 10.42
N ASN A 7 -51.98 25.36 9.27
CA ASN A 7 -51.47 24.76 8.04
C ASN A 7 -50.18 25.45 7.56
N LYS A 8 -50.09 26.78 7.63
CA LYS A 8 -48.84 27.51 7.33
C LYS A 8 -47.71 27.14 8.29
N ILE A 9 -47.99 27.02 9.59
CA ILE A 9 -47.00 26.59 10.58
C ILE A 9 -46.53 25.16 10.30
N LYS A 10 -47.44 24.22 10.02
CA LYS A 10 -47.08 22.84 9.66
C LYS A 10 -46.23 22.77 8.39
N ILE A 11 -46.56 23.56 7.38
CA ILE A 11 -45.77 23.67 6.14
C ILE A 11 -44.38 24.21 6.44
N PHE A 12 -44.27 25.25 7.29
CA PHE A 12 -42.97 25.82 7.67
C PHE A 12 -42.11 24.82 8.48
N VAL A 13 -42.74 24.06 9.38
CA VAL A 13 -42.08 23.00 10.16
C VAL A 13 -41.66 21.82 9.26
N LEU A 14 -42.45 21.47 8.25
CA LEU A 14 -42.08 20.47 7.25
C LEU A 14 -40.91 20.95 6.38
N ILE A 15 -40.92 22.21 5.95
CA ILE A 15 -39.82 22.80 5.15
C ILE A 15 -38.54 22.85 5.98
N ILE A 16 -38.56 23.30 7.23
CA ILE A 16 -37.35 23.33 8.08
C ILE A 16 -36.87 21.91 8.39
N HIS A 17 -37.78 20.95 8.62
CA HIS A 17 -37.41 19.55 8.80
C HIS A 17 -36.77 18.98 7.53
N LEU A 18 -37.31 19.25 6.34
CA LEU A 18 -36.74 18.84 5.06
C LEU A 18 -35.39 19.52 4.77
N LEU A 19 -35.21 20.78 5.16
CA LEU A 19 -33.94 21.49 5.03
C LEU A 19 -32.87 20.92 5.99
N VAL A 20 -33.24 20.64 7.25
CA VAL A 20 -32.34 20.06 8.27
C VAL A 20 -32.00 18.61 7.97
N THR A 21 -32.97 17.78 7.54
CA THR A 21 -32.70 16.38 7.16
C THR A 21 -31.91 16.28 5.86
N ARG A 22 -32.12 17.17 4.88
CA ARG A 22 -31.29 17.26 3.68
C ARG A 22 -29.83 17.62 4.01
N ASN A 23 -29.61 18.51 4.97
CA ASN A 23 -28.26 18.90 5.43
C ASN A 23 -27.58 17.79 6.25
N LYS A 24 -28.35 17.02 7.03
CA LYS A 24 -27.89 15.82 7.74
C LYS A 24 -27.52 14.72 6.75
N TYR A 25 -28.31 14.52 5.69
CA TYR A 25 -28.05 13.53 4.64
C TYR A 25 -26.83 13.91 3.77
N LEU A 26 -26.61 15.20 3.51
CA LEU A 26 -25.41 15.68 2.81
C LEU A 26 -24.14 15.48 3.64
N ASN A 27 -24.19 15.76 4.95
CA ASN A 27 -23.09 15.45 5.88
C ASN A 27 -22.86 13.95 6.04
N ILE A 28 -23.93 13.16 5.99
CA ILE A 28 -23.88 11.70 5.98
C ILE A 28 -23.25 11.19 4.67
N LEU A 29 -23.53 11.79 3.50
CA LEU A 29 -22.83 11.45 2.24
C LEU A 29 -21.35 11.88 2.24
N LEU A 30 -21.02 13.00 2.89
CA LEU A 30 -19.64 13.43 3.11
C LEU A 30 -18.89 12.54 4.12
N THR A 31 -19.58 11.77 4.97
CA THR A 31 -18.96 10.87 5.96
C THR A 31 -19.02 9.38 5.56
N ILE A 32 -19.98 8.92 4.76
CA ILE A 32 -20.09 7.50 4.33
C ILE A 32 -19.23 7.18 3.09
N ASN A 33 -18.62 8.15 2.40
CA ASN A 33 -17.70 7.87 1.29
C ASN A 33 -16.38 8.66 1.30
N TYR A 34 -15.96 9.11 2.48
CA TYR A 34 -14.55 9.21 2.82
C TYR A 34 -14.26 8.15 3.87
N LYS A 35 -14.52 6.88 3.52
CA LYS A 35 -13.62 5.83 4.00
C LYS A 35 -12.25 6.35 3.61
N GLU A 36 -11.41 6.68 4.57
CA GLU A 36 -10.00 6.92 4.33
C GLU A 36 -9.48 5.70 3.57
N ARG A 37 -9.53 5.71 2.24
CA ARG A 37 -8.31 5.42 1.53
C ARG A 37 -7.49 6.64 1.87
N PRO A 38 -6.59 6.59 2.88
CA PRO A 38 -5.66 7.67 3.04
C PRO A 38 -5.12 7.92 1.64
N ILE A 39 -5.19 9.17 1.16
CA ILE A 39 -4.52 9.61 -0.05
C ILE A 39 -3.16 8.92 0.04
N ARG A 40 -2.95 7.87 -0.76
CA ARG A 40 -1.86 6.91 -0.55
C ARG A 40 -0.62 7.77 -0.65
N LEU A 41 -0.02 8.12 0.49
CA LEU A 41 1.20 8.92 0.51
C LEU A 41 2.20 8.05 -0.22
N LEU A 42 2.41 8.34 -1.50
CA LEU A 42 3.18 7.54 -2.44
C LEU A 42 4.69 7.71 -2.18
N ASN A 43 5.05 7.99 -0.92
CA ASN A 43 6.38 8.30 -0.44
C ASN A 43 6.73 7.41 0.77
N GLY A 44 6.18 6.20 0.84
CA GLY A 44 6.60 5.18 1.81
C GLY A 44 8.06 4.80 1.52
N LYS A 45 8.99 5.35 2.30
CA LYS A 45 10.41 4.97 2.27
C LYS A 45 10.68 4.05 3.45
N CYS A 46 11.09 2.83 3.16
CA CYS A 46 11.50 1.87 4.19
C CYS A 46 12.98 2.02 4.52
N ARG A 47 13.45 1.39 5.60
CA ARG A 47 14.88 1.43 5.94
C ARG A 47 15.66 0.51 4.99
N ALA A 48 16.98 0.68 4.97
CA ALA A 48 17.85 -0.34 4.38
C ALA A 48 17.55 -1.69 5.04
N GLY A 49 17.58 -2.76 4.25
CA GLY A 49 17.20 -4.09 4.69
C GLY A 49 15.68 -4.35 4.66
N GLU A 50 14.85 -3.41 4.22
CA GLU A 50 13.40 -3.58 4.13
C GLU A 50 12.87 -3.32 2.73
N ARG A 51 11.65 -3.80 2.44
CA ARG A 51 10.86 -3.51 1.24
C ARG A 51 9.49 -2.96 1.60
N LEU A 52 8.91 -2.18 0.71
CA LEU A 52 7.54 -1.69 0.83
C LEU A 52 6.55 -2.76 0.33
N THR A 53 5.50 -3.03 1.09
CA THR A 53 4.41 -3.93 0.67
C THR A 53 3.27 -3.18 -0.02
N TYR A 54 2.33 -3.92 -0.60
CA TYR A 54 1.12 -3.34 -1.19
C TYR A 54 0.27 -2.57 -0.17
N ASP A 55 0.31 -3.00 1.10
CA ASP A 55 -0.35 -2.35 2.23
C ASP A 55 0.50 -1.23 2.86
N TYR A 56 1.54 -0.77 2.16
CA TYR A 56 2.47 0.29 2.60
C TYR A 56 3.21 0.00 3.91
N LYS A 57 3.35 -1.27 4.28
CA LYS A 57 4.16 -1.70 5.42
C LYS A 57 5.60 -1.93 4.97
N CYS A 58 6.54 -1.74 5.89
CA CYS A 58 7.92 -2.14 5.70
C CYS A 58 8.12 -3.56 6.21
N GLU A 59 8.60 -4.43 5.33
CA GLU A 59 8.93 -5.82 5.66
C GLU A 59 10.41 -6.07 5.42
N SER A 60 11.08 -6.73 6.35
CA SER A 60 12.49 -7.09 6.22
C SER A 60 12.74 -7.98 5.00
N CYS A 61 13.88 -7.75 4.34
CA CYS A 61 14.35 -8.62 3.28
C CYS A 61 14.52 -10.04 3.81
N LYS A 62 14.02 -11.02 3.07
CA LYS A 62 14.19 -12.43 3.40
C LYS A 62 15.64 -12.85 3.16
N GLU A 63 16.04 -13.97 3.75
CA GLU A 63 17.35 -14.56 3.49
C GLU A 63 17.63 -14.72 1.99
N GLY A 64 18.87 -14.46 1.60
CA GLY A 64 19.29 -14.44 0.19
C GLY A 64 18.87 -13.18 -0.57
N PHE A 65 18.27 -12.20 0.09
CA PHE A 65 17.97 -10.88 -0.46
C PHE A 65 18.52 -9.77 0.43
N TYR A 66 18.77 -8.60 -0.16
CA TYR A 66 19.26 -7.43 0.54
C TYR A 66 18.59 -6.14 0.03
N ASN A 67 18.65 -5.08 0.82
CA ASN A 67 18.40 -3.73 0.34
C ASN A 67 19.41 -2.75 0.95
N PHE A 68 20.27 -2.17 0.11
CA PHE A 68 21.36 -1.31 0.57
C PHE A 68 20.94 0.10 0.97
N SER A 69 19.74 0.55 0.60
CA SER A 69 19.37 1.96 0.69
C SER A 69 17.89 2.14 1.02
N ARG A 70 17.59 3.21 1.77
CA ARG A 70 16.22 3.62 2.13
C ARG A 70 15.44 4.25 0.98
N GLU A 71 16.14 4.59 -0.11
CA GLU A 71 15.57 5.09 -1.35
C GLU A 71 14.99 3.95 -2.19
N ASN A 72 15.39 2.71 -1.92
CA ASN A 72 14.83 1.52 -2.53
C ASN A 72 13.64 1.00 -1.74
N ASN A 73 12.57 0.65 -2.46
CA ASN A 73 11.38 0.05 -1.88
C ASN A 73 11.31 -1.48 -2.08
N LYS A 74 12.41 -2.10 -2.50
CA LYS A 74 12.47 -3.52 -2.88
C LYS A 74 13.74 -4.16 -2.35
N CYS A 75 13.64 -5.46 -2.07
CA CYS A 75 14.77 -6.32 -1.77
C CYS A 75 15.28 -6.96 -3.06
N PHE A 76 16.58 -6.91 -3.27
CA PHE A 76 17.28 -7.48 -4.41
C PHE A 76 17.89 -8.83 -4.03
N PRO A 77 17.91 -9.82 -4.94
CA PRO A 77 18.57 -11.09 -4.66
C PRO A 77 20.08 -10.88 -4.50
N CYS A 78 20.72 -11.66 -3.63
CA CYS A 78 22.17 -11.68 -3.53
C CYS A 78 22.80 -12.14 -4.86
N PRO A 79 23.84 -11.44 -5.36
CA PRO A 79 24.55 -11.85 -6.56
C PRO A 79 25.27 -13.20 -6.36
N LEU A 80 25.60 -13.85 -7.48
CA LEU A 80 26.36 -15.11 -7.46
C LEU A 80 27.71 -14.91 -6.74
N GLY A 81 28.12 -15.92 -5.98
CA GLY A 81 29.31 -15.84 -5.12
C GLY A 81 29.08 -15.10 -3.80
N THR A 82 27.86 -14.61 -3.54
CA THR A 82 27.49 -14.00 -2.25
C THR A 82 26.24 -14.63 -1.65
N PHE A 83 26.02 -14.41 -0.36
CA PHE A 83 24.83 -14.85 0.34
C PHE A 83 24.42 -13.87 1.44
N SER A 84 23.15 -13.94 1.82
CA SER A 84 22.65 -13.42 3.09
C SER A 84 21.95 -14.59 3.80
N ASN A 85 22.23 -14.76 5.09
CA ASN A 85 21.61 -15.75 5.97
C ASN A 85 20.73 -15.11 7.06
N LYS A 86 20.55 -13.79 7.03
CA LYS A 86 19.77 -13.04 8.01
C LYS A 86 18.67 -12.27 7.30
N THR A 87 17.51 -12.21 7.93
CA THR A 87 16.47 -11.26 7.52
C THR A 87 16.96 -9.83 7.73
N GLY A 88 16.46 -8.88 6.94
CA GLY A 88 16.82 -7.48 7.10
C GLY A 88 18.21 -7.12 6.59
N SER A 89 18.83 -7.95 5.75
CA SER A 89 20.20 -7.72 5.29
C SER A 89 20.31 -6.47 4.41
N ILE A 90 21.27 -5.61 4.70
CA ILE A 90 21.57 -4.41 3.89
C ILE A 90 22.61 -4.69 2.80
N MET A 91 23.35 -5.79 2.92
CA MET A 91 24.39 -6.23 1.98
C MET A 91 24.49 -7.76 2.04
N CYS A 92 25.07 -8.36 1.01
CA CYS A 92 25.37 -9.80 0.97
C CYS A 92 26.84 -10.03 1.33
N GLU A 93 27.11 -11.13 2.04
CA GLU A 93 28.43 -11.61 2.43
C GLU A 93 29.01 -12.51 1.34
N ASN A 94 30.34 -12.48 1.14
CA ASN A 94 30.98 -13.39 0.19
C ASN A 94 30.85 -14.84 0.66
N CYS A 95 30.51 -15.74 -0.26
CA CYS A 95 30.57 -17.16 0.05
C CYS A 95 32.02 -17.56 0.36
N PRO A 96 32.24 -18.44 1.36
CA PRO A 96 33.56 -19.03 1.57
C PRO A 96 34.05 -19.75 0.30
N HIS A 97 35.37 -19.78 0.09
CA HIS A 97 36.00 -20.23 -1.15
C HIS A 97 35.46 -21.60 -1.61
N GLY A 98 35.02 -21.67 -2.87
CA GLY A 98 34.48 -22.88 -3.49
C GLY A 98 32.95 -23.03 -3.44
N PHE A 99 32.23 -22.18 -2.70
CA PHE A 99 30.77 -22.27 -2.57
C PHE A 99 30.05 -21.14 -3.32
N SER A 100 28.96 -21.45 -4.01
CA SER A 100 28.05 -20.47 -4.59
C SER A 100 26.61 -20.85 -4.23
N LYS A 101 25.77 -19.86 -3.89
CA LYS A 101 24.32 -20.10 -3.77
C LYS A 101 23.75 -20.33 -5.17
N LYS A 102 23.13 -21.49 -5.40
CA LYS A 102 22.38 -21.76 -6.64
C LYS A 102 21.19 -20.81 -6.70
N ARG A 103 21.07 -20.03 -7.78
CA ARG A 103 19.88 -19.21 -8.02
C ARG A 103 18.72 -20.13 -8.41
N LYS A 104 17.71 -20.28 -7.54
CA LYS A 104 16.47 -20.99 -7.87
C LYS A 104 15.66 -20.08 -8.80
N LEU A 105 15.87 -20.18 -10.12
CA LEU A 105 14.93 -19.59 -11.08
C LEU A 105 13.61 -20.37 -10.97
N ASN A 106 12.50 -19.67 -10.68
CA ASN A 106 11.19 -20.21 -10.98
C ASN A 106 11.13 -20.43 -12.50
N LYS A 107 10.95 -21.70 -12.91
CA LYS A 107 10.90 -22.17 -14.32
C LYS A 107 9.70 -21.64 -15.14
N GLU A 108 9.11 -20.50 -14.77
CA GLU A 108 7.91 -19.94 -15.41
C GLU A 108 8.13 -18.55 -16.04
N LYS A 109 9.37 -18.03 -16.07
CA LYS A 109 9.70 -16.78 -16.81
C LYS A 109 10.73 -16.96 -17.93
N THR A 110 11.01 -18.18 -18.36
CA THR A 110 11.91 -18.48 -19.49
C THR A 110 11.11 -19.03 -20.67
N ILE A 111 10.29 -18.18 -21.30
CA ILE A 111 9.89 -18.42 -22.70
C ILE A 111 10.33 -17.28 -23.64
N ASN A 112 10.49 -16.02 -23.22
CA ASN A 112 10.71 -14.94 -24.20
C ASN A 112 11.87 -13.99 -23.90
N GLN A 113 13.12 -14.46 -23.82
CA GLN A 113 14.24 -13.50 -23.99
C GLN A 113 15.49 -14.01 -24.71
N TYR A 114 15.55 -15.26 -25.16
CA TYR A 114 16.68 -15.70 -26.00
C TYR A 114 16.20 -16.68 -27.07
N ILE A 115 15.30 -16.22 -27.95
CA ILE A 115 15.34 -16.64 -29.35
C ILE A 115 15.71 -15.37 -30.11
N ASN A 116 16.99 -15.25 -30.41
CA ASN A 116 17.49 -14.90 -31.73
C ASN A 116 18.96 -15.30 -31.74
N THR A 117 19.20 -16.29 -32.59
CA THR A 117 20.48 -16.65 -33.21
C THR A 117 21.30 -15.44 -33.63
#